data_AF-A0A953ZD45-F1
#
_entry.id   AF-A0A953ZD45-F1
#
_cell.length_a   1.000
_cell.length_b   1.000
_cell.length_c   1.000
_cell.angle_alpha   90.00
_cell.angle_beta   90.00
_cell.angle_gamma   90.00
#
_symmetry.space_group_name_H-M   'P 1'
#
loop_
_entity.id
_entity.type
_entity.pdbx_description
1 polymer ?
#
loop_
_entity_poly.entity_id
_entity_poly.type
_entity_poly.pdbx_seq_one_letter_code
_entity_poly.pdbx_strand_id
1 'polypeptide(L)'
;MSGEKLAIIGLPALALIMLVVGFVAAPAADVDPEIDADQPFDKELAEAYVKAGCWQCHSVSTLKTELAETFGAEAAGVRPLGPDLAGVGERYHPQWHEAHFWQPDAIYHGSQMPAQRQLFTREAKPKLTEQGKDVIAFLMTLKAPSGINKPWPEGPHTAPEGNANQGAVLFMRECTGCHGVQGMGVGPAARFFKSLRKPPAFASDQL
;
A
#
# COMPACT_ATOMS: atom_id res chain seq x y z
N MET A 1 63.56 -18.99 58.42
CA MET A 1 62.40 -18.39 59.11
C MET A 1 62.16 -17.02 58.50
N SER A 2 61.07 -16.87 57.77
CA SER A 2 60.32 -15.63 57.52
C SER A 2 59.56 -15.86 56.22
N GLY A 3 58.27 -16.14 56.33
CA GLY A 3 57.38 -16.11 55.18
C GLY A 3 56.90 -14.68 54.95
N GLU A 4 56.54 -14.35 53.72
CA GLU A 4 55.56 -13.29 53.47
C GLU A 4 54.90 -13.43 52.08
N LYS A 5 53.59 -13.74 52.12
CA LYS A 5 52.48 -13.24 51.30
C LYS A 5 52.52 -13.46 49.77
N LEU A 6 51.82 -14.52 49.33
CA LEU A 6 51.16 -14.52 48.02
C LEU A 6 50.00 -13.50 48.03
N ALA A 7 50.10 -12.47 47.21
CA ALA A 7 48.98 -11.59 46.88
C ALA A 7 48.07 -12.31 45.87
N ILE A 8 46.85 -12.63 46.30
CA ILE A 8 45.77 -13.09 45.44
C ILE A 8 45.28 -11.86 44.65
N ILE A 9 45.77 -11.72 43.42
CA ILE A 9 45.21 -10.74 42.47
C ILE A 9 43.93 -11.39 41.91
N GLY A 10 42.79 -10.97 42.45
CA GLY A 10 41.49 -11.35 41.92
C GLY A 10 41.35 -10.86 40.47
N LEU A 11 41.10 -11.79 39.54
CA LEU A 11 40.57 -11.43 38.23
C LEU A 11 39.22 -10.70 38.45
N PRO A 12 38.99 -9.52 37.87
CA PRO A 12 37.67 -8.91 37.94
C PRO A 12 36.71 -9.80 37.14
N ALA A 13 35.70 -10.33 37.84
CA ALA A 13 34.54 -11.04 37.32
C ALA A 13 33.65 -10.11 36.48
N LEU A 14 34.21 -9.54 35.41
CA LEU A 14 33.59 -8.55 34.52
C LEU A 14 33.55 -9.03 33.07
N ALA A 15 33.82 -10.32 32.83
CA ALA A 15 33.80 -10.93 31.50
C ALA A 15 32.57 -11.84 31.23
N LEU A 16 31.56 -11.86 32.11
CA LEU A 16 30.38 -12.73 31.94
C LEU A 16 29.05 -12.09 32.35
N ILE A 17 28.92 -10.77 32.18
CA ILE A 17 27.66 -10.07 32.39
C ILE A 17 27.32 -9.32 31.10
N MET A 18 26.25 -9.77 30.44
CA MET A 18 25.47 -9.03 29.42
C MET A 18 25.98 -9.06 27.96
N LEU A 19 26.34 -10.24 27.44
CA LEU A 19 26.26 -10.50 25.98
C LEU A 19 25.08 -11.43 25.66
N VAL A 20 23.95 -11.20 26.33
CA VAL A 20 22.63 -11.50 25.77
C VAL A 20 22.22 -10.23 25.03
N VAL A 21 22.81 -10.02 23.86
CA VAL A 21 22.33 -9.00 22.93
C VAL A 21 20.89 -9.40 22.62
N GLY A 22 19.97 -8.60 23.16
CA GLY A 22 18.55 -8.80 23.01
C GLY A 22 18.21 -8.88 21.53
N PHE A 23 17.89 -10.08 21.07
CA PHE A 23 16.81 -10.22 20.11
C PHE A 23 15.55 -9.77 20.85
N VAL A 24 15.37 -8.46 20.96
CA VAL A 24 14.04 -7.89 21.08
C VAL A 24 13.39 -8.30 19.78
N ALA A 25 12.62 -9.39 19.82
CA ALA A 25 11.59 -9.60 18.83
C ALA A 25 10.81 -8.29 18.83
N ALA A 26 10.98 -7.48 17.78
CA ALA A 26 10.00 -6.48 17.47
C ALA A 26 8.66 -7.24 17.52
N PRO A 27 7.67 -6.81 18.34
CA PRO A 27 6.35 -7.39 18.21
C PRO A 27 6.03 -7.28 16.72
N ALA A 28 5.72 -8.43 16.11
CA ALA A 28 5.15 -8.44 14.77
C ALA A 28 4.08 -7.36 14.80
N ALA A 29 4.30 -6.31 14.01
CA ALA A 29 3.54 -5.07 14.03
C ALA A 29 2.10 -5.40 14.38
N ASP A 30 1.64 -4.87 15.52
CA ASP A 30 0.37 -5.21 16.12
C ASP A 30 -0.71 -5.21 15.02
N VAL A 31 -1.07 -6.40 14.53
CA VAL A 31 -2.22 -6.56 13.64
C VAL A 31 -3.39 -6.46 14.59
N ASP A 32 -3.94 -5.26 14.68
CA ASP A 32 -5.06 -4.93 15.56
C ASP A 32 -6.16 -6.00 15.39
N PRO A 33 -6.47 -6.79 16.43
CA PRO A 33 -7.25 -8.02 16.30
C PRO A 33 -8.75 -7.79 16.07
N GLU A 34 -9.23 -6.55 15.97
CA GLU A 34 -10.63 -6.28 15.61
C GLU A 34 -10.73 -5.03 14.75
N ILE A 35 -10.61 -5.22 13.43
CA ILE A 35 -11.05 -4.23 12.46
C ILE A 35 -12.59 -4.30 12.40
N ASP A 36 -13.26 -3.72 13.39
CA ASP A 36 -14.70 -3.44 13.32
C ASP A 36 -14.92 -2.18 12.48
N ALA A 37 -14.74 -2.33 11.18
CA ALA A 37 -15.28 -1.37 10.25
C ALA A 37 -16.65 -1.90 9.86
N ASP A 38 -17.70 -1.41 10.53
CA ASP A 38 -19.11 -1.47 10.11
C ASP A 38 -19.22 -0.95 8.66
N GLN A 39 -18.89 -1.84 7.72
CA GLN A 39 -18.88 -1.57 6.31
C GLN A 39 -19.89 -2.48 5.65
N PRO A 40 -20.77 -1.91 4.80
CA PRO A 40 -21.80 -2.70 4.16
C PRO A 40 -21.16 -3.76 3.25
N PHE A 41 -21.54 -5.02 3.46
CA PHE A 41 -21.19 -6.12 2.57
C PHE A 41 -22.21 -6.22 1.45
N ASP A 42 -21.81 -5.81 0.24
CA ASP A 42 -22.58 -6.04 -0.98
C ASP A 42 -22.12 -7.35 -1.63
N LYS A 43 -22.97 -8.37 -1.58
CA LYS A 43 -22.67 -9.70 -2.11
C LYS A 43 -22.46 -9.70 -3.63
N GLU A 44 -23.18 -8.88 -4.40
CA GLU A 44 -23.07 -8.88 -5.86
C GLU A 44 -21.73 -8.27 -6.29
N LEU A 45 -21.35 -7.16 -5.65
CA LEU A 45 -20.05 -6.53 -5.86
C LEU A 45 -18.90 -7.43 -5.38
N ALA A 46 -19.05 -8.09 -4.23
CA ALA A 46 -18.08 -9.05 -3.73
C ALA A 46 -17.93 -10.28 -4.65
N GLU A 47 -19.02 -10.73 -5.28
CA GLU A 47 -18.96 -11.82 -6.27
C GLU A 47 -18.13 -11.41 -7.50
N ALA A 48 -18.22 -10.16 -7.95
CA ALA A 48 -17.38 -9.65 -9.03
C ALA A 48 -15.89 -9.69 -8.66
N TYR A 49 -15.54 -9.29 -7.43
CA TYR A 49 -14.19 -9.40 -6.86
C TYR A 49 -13.68 -10.86 -6.82
N VAL A 50 -14.53 -11.78 -6.36
CA VAL A 50 -14.19 -13.20 -6.28
C VAL A 50 -14.00 -13.82 -7.67
N LYS A 51 -14.93 -13.55 -8.60
CA LYS A 51 -14.87 -14.03 -10.00
C LYS A 51 -13.70 -13.43 -10.78
N ALA A 52 -13.27 -12.22 -10.43
CA ALA A 52 -12.08 -11.62 -11.02
C ALA A 52 -10.78 -12.28 -10.53
N GLY A 53 -10.84 -13.11 -9.48
CA GLY A 53 -9.69 -13.83 -8.91
C GLY A 53 -8.83 -12.97 -7.99
N CYS A 54 -9.28 -11.76 -7.62
CA CYS A 54 -8.52 -10.82 -6.80
C CYS A 54 -8.10 -11.41 -5.44
N TRP A 55 -8.99 -12.20 -4.84
CA TRP A 55 -8.78 -12.87 -3.55
C TRP A 55 -7.61 -13.86 -3.51
N GLN A 56 -7.17 -14.36 -4.67
CA GLN A 56 -6.04 -15.28 -4.75
C GLN A 56 -4.74 -14.60 -4.33
N CYS A 57 -4.66 -13.28 -4.55
CA CYS A 57 -3.49 -12.48 -4.22
C CYS A 57 -3.78 -11.50 -3.08
N HIS A 58 -5.00 -11.01 -2.91
CA HIS A 58 -5.32 -9.96 -1.94
C HIS A 58 -6.24 -10.49 -0.84
N SER A 59 -6.00 -10.02 0.39
CA SER A 59 -6.97 -10.13 1.48
C SER A 59 -7.84 -8.88 1.56
N VAL A 60 -9.01 -9.04 2.16
CA VAL A 60 -9.85 -7.94 2.63
C VAL A 60 -10.14 -8.22 4.10
N SER A 61 -9.20 -7.85 4.96
CA SER A 61 -9.23 -8.17 6.39
C SER A 61 -10.53 -7.76 7.07
N THR A 62 -11.11 -6.65 6.63
CA THR A 62 -12.34 -6.09 7.14
C THR A 62 -13.62 -6.85 6.76
N LEU A 63 -13.58 -7.67 5.71
CA LEU A 63 -14.72 -8.45 5.21
C LEU A 63 -14.41 -9.95 5.18
N LYS A 64 -13.44 -10.36 6.01
CA LYS A 64 -12.87 -11.71 5.97
C LYS A 64 -13.94 -12.77 6.25
N THR A 65 -14.80 -12.52 7.23
CA THR A 65 -15.87 -13.44 7.66
C THR A 65 -16.95 -13.52 6.60
N GLU A 66 -17.44 -12.39 6.11
CA GLU A 66 -18.49 -12.27 5.11
C GLU A 66 -18.08 -12.95 3.79
N LEU A 67 -16.83 -12.75 3.36
CA LEU A 67 -16.27 -13.43 2.19
C LEU A 67 -16.16 -14.94 2.40
N ALA A 68 -15.71 -15.38 3.57
CA ALA A 68 -15.59 -16.80 3.90
C ALA A 68 -16.95 -17.51 3.91
N GLU A 69 -17.94 -16.91 4.57
CA GLU A 69 -19.29 -17.46 4.70
C GLU A 69 -20.04 -17.46 3.36
N THR A 70 -19.79 -16.46 2.51
CA THR A 70 -20.51 -16.32 1.23
C THR A 70 -19.90 -17.13 0.09
N PHE A 71 -18.56 -17.19 0.00
CA PHE A 71 -17.84 -17.73 -1.17
C PHE A 71 -16.87 -18.88 -0.82
N GLY A 72 -16.75 -19.26 0.44
CA GLY A 72 -15.84 -20.31 0.92
C GLY A 72 -14.59 -19.74 1.60
N ALA A 73 -13.96 -20.57 2.45
CA ALA A 73 -12.85 -20.16 3.30
C ALA A 73 -11.66 -19.57 2.51
N GLU A 74 -11.44 -20.01 1.29
CA GLU A 74 -10.37 -19.53 0.41
C GLU A 74 -10.55 -18.05 0.02
N ALA A 75 -11.80 -17.61 -0.20
CA ALA A 75 -12.14 -16.24 -0.58
C ALA A 75 -11.77 -15.22 0.51
N ALA A 76 -11.55 -15.67 1.75
CA ALA A 76 -11.07 -14.87 2.86
C ALA A 76 -9.59 -14.42 2.70
N GLY A 77 -8.90 -14.85 1.64
CA GLY A 77 -7.51 -14.48 1.38
C GLY A 77 -6.56 -15.12 2.38
N VAL A 78 -6.57 -16.46 2.48
CA VAL A 78 -5.88 -17.20 3.57
C VAL A 78 -4.35 -17.13 3.49
N ARG A 79 -3.77 -16.77 2.32
CA ARG A 79 -2.33 -16.48 2.13
C ARG A 79 -2.10 -15.51 0.95
N PRO A 80 -2.38 -14.21 1.13
CA PRO A 80 -2.31 -13.26 0.05
C PRO A 80 -0.84 -12.98 -0.33
N LEU A 81 -0.55 -12.88 -1.63
CA LEU A 81 0.75 -12.44 -2.17
C LEU A 81 0.85 -10.90 -2.22
N GLY A 82 -0.28 -10.25 -2.41
CA GLY A 82 -0.45 -8.81 -2.45
C GLY A 82 -0.88 -8.25 -1.09
N PRO A 83 -0.86 -6.92 -0.94
CA PRO A 83 -1.28 -6.25 0.28
C PRO A 83 -2.77 -6.44 0.56
N ASP A 84 -3.13 -6.28 1.83
CA ASP A 84 -4.53 -6.19 2.26
C ASP A 84 -5.21 -4.94 1.69
N LEU A 85 -6.45 -5.10 1.21
CA LEU A 85 -7.21 -4.04 0.53
C LEU A 85 -8.15 -3.26 1.46
N ALA A 86 -8.15 -3.53 2.76
CA ALA A 86 -8.92 -2.74 3.73
C ALA A 86 -8.62 -1.24 3.58
N GLY A 87 -9.65 -0.42 3.40
CA GLY A 87 -9.52 1.03 3.23
C GLY A 87 -8.98 1.52 1.90
N VAL A 88 -8.82 0.66 0.91
CA VAL A 88 -8.32 1.08 -0.40
C VAL A 88 -9.27 2.10 -1.07
N GLY A 89 -10.58 1.97 -0.85
CA GLY A 89 -11.60 2.87 -1.40
C GLY A 89 -11.56 4.29 -0.86
N GLU A 90 -11.00 4.49 0.34
CA GLU A 90 -10.78 5.83 0.90
C GLU A 90 -9.45 6.44 0.45
N ARG A 91 -8.45 5.60 0.12
CA ARG A 91 -7.11 6.05 -0.25
C ARG A 91 -7.04 6.52 -1.69
N TYR A 92 -7.80 5.89 -2.58
CA TYR A 92 -7.65 6.09 -4.02
C TYR A 92 -8.98 6.41 -4.71
N HIS A 93 -8.90 7.28 -5.71
CA HIS A 93 -10.02 7.62 -6.57
C HIS A 93 -10.32 6.46 -7.56
N PRO A 94 -11.58 6.23 -8.01
CA PRO A 94 -11.91 5.16 -8.96
C PRO A 94 -11.01 5.09 -10.21
N GLN A 95 -10.64 6.25 -10.76
CA GLN A 95 -9.73 6.34 -11.92
C GLN A 95 -8.31 5.81 -11.64
N TRP A 96 -7.86 5.87 -10.38
CA TRP A 96 -6.59 5.26 -9.98
C TRP A 96 -6.68 3.74 -10.09
N HIS A 97 -7.79 3.14 -9.65
CA HIS A 97 -8.02 1.70 -9.79
C HIS A 97 -8.06 1.28 -11.26
N GLU A 98 -8.74 2.04 -12.13
CA GLU A 98 -8.71 1.78 -13.58
C GLU A 98 -7.30 1.78 -14.16
N ALA A 99 -6.51 2.81 -13.80
CA ALA A 99 -5.14 2.92 -14.27
C ALA A 99 -4.25 1.78 -13.75
N HIS A 100 -4.39 1.46 -12.46
CA HIS A 100 -3.66 0.39 -11.80
C HIS A 100 -4.00 -0.97 -12.41
N PHE A 101 -5.27 -1.29 -12.60
CA PHE A 101 -5.70 -2.54 -13.24
C PHE A 101 -5.20 -2.68 -14.68
N TRP A 102 -5.13 -1.57 -15.42
CA TRP A 102 -4.64 -1.61 -16.80
C TRP A 102 -3.12 -1.80 -16.91
N GLN A 103 -2.36 -1.06 -16.11
CA GLN A 103 -0.89 -1.07 -16.14
C GLN A 103 -0.32 -0.85 -14.73
N PRO A 104 -0.29 -1.91 -13.89
CA PRO A 104 0.14 -1.81 -12.50
C PRO A 104 1.54 -1.22 -12.34
N ASP A 105 2.48 -1.62 -13.19
CA ASP A 105 3.87 -1.15 -13.18
C ASP A 105 4.02 0.36 -13.50
N ALA A 106 3.06 0.95 -14.21
CA ALA A 106 3.03 2.39 -14.45
C ALA A 106 2.48 3.19 -13.27
N ILE A 107 1.82 2.54 -12.31
CA ILE A 107 1.33 3.16 -11.08
C ILE A 107 2.29 2.91 -9.93
N TYR A 108 2.80 1.69 -9.83
CA TYR A 108 3.81 1.26 -8.88
C TYR A 108 4.95 0.59 -9.62
N HIS A 109 6.10 1.25 -9.70
CA HIS A 109 7.26 0.70 -10.39
C HIS A 109 7.70 -0.63 -9.77
N GLY A 110 7.89 -1.66 -10.60
CA GLY A 110 8.24 -3.01 -10.17
C GLY A 110 7.07 -3.82 -9.61
N SER A 111 5.83 -3.39 -9.83
CA SER A 111 4.64 -4.10 -9.35
C SER A 111 4.60 -5.54 -9.85
N GLN A 112 4.41 -6.48 -8.92
CA GLN A 112 4.18 -7.90 -9.24
C GLN A 112 2.71 -8.19 -9.56
N MET A 113 1.82 -7.21 -9.39
CA MET A 113 0.41 -7.41 -9.72
C MET A 113 0.26 -7.57 -11.23
N PRO A 114 -0.38 -8.65 -11.70
CA PRO A 114 -0.64 -8.82 -13.12
C PRO A 114 -1.65 -7.77 -13.61
N ALA A 115 -1.51 -7.34 -14.87
CA ALA A 115 -2.48 -6.43 -15.47
C ALA A 115 -3.84 -7.12 -15.62
N GLN A 116 -4.88 -6.56 -15.02
CA GLN A 116 -6.26 -7.08 -15.02
C GLN A 116 -7.01 -6.68 -16.30
N ARG A 117 -6.39 -6.87 -17.47
CA ARG A 117 -6.93 -6.42 -18.76
C ARG A 117 -8.25 -7.10 -19.14
N GLN A 118 -8.56 -8.23 -18.53
CA GLN A 118 -9.86 -8.91 -18.69
C GLN A 118 -11.04 -8.09 -18.15
N LEU A 119 -10.81 -7.13 -17.26
CA LEU A 119 -11.83 -6.20 -16.76
C LEU A 119 -12.15 -5.07 -17.74
N PHE A 120 -11.54 -5.08 -18.94
CA PHE A 120 -11.73 -4.06 -19.96
C PHE A 120 -12.19 -4.64 -21.30
N THR A 121 -12.91 -3.83 -22.08
CA THR A 121 -13.26 -4.14 -23.46
C THR A 121 -12.01 -4.24 -24.34
N ARG A 122 -12.07 -5.05 -25.40
CA ARG A 122 -10.95 -5.26 -26.35
C ARG A 122 -10.87 -4.21 -27.46
N GLU A 123 -11.37 -3.01 -27.20
CA GLU A 123 -11.42 -1.91 -28.16
C GLU A 123 -10.11 -1.10 -28.17
N ALA A 124 -9.90 -0.29 -29.22
CA ALA A 124 -8.75 0.63 -29.30
C ALA A 124 -8.69 1.62 -28.12
N LYS A 125 -9.85 1.97 -27.57
CA LYS A 125 -9.99 2.74 -26.32
C LYS A 125 -10.73 1.86 -25.30
N PRO A 126 -10.00 1.05 -24.51
CA PRO A 126 -10.59 0.14 -23.55
C PRO A 126 -11.46 0.87 -22.54
N LYS A 127 -12.62 0.30 -22.25
CA LYS A 127 -13.54 0.74 -21.19
C LYS A 127 -13.72 -0.41 -20.21
N LEU A 128 -14.11 -0.14 -18.97
CA LEU A 128 -14.48 -1.21 -18.04
C LEU A 128 -15.62 -2.05 -18.60
N THR A 129 -15.53 -3.36 -18.43
CA THR A 129 -16.68 -4.26 -18.52
C THR A 129 -17.60 -4.03 -17.32
N GLU A 130 -18.80 -4.61 -17.31
CA GLU A 130 -19.66 -4.55 -16.12
C GLU A 130 -18.96 -5.14 -14.89
N GLN A 131 -18.34 -6.32 -15.02
CA GLN A 131 -17.51 -6.89 -13.95
C GLN A 131 -16.40 -5.92 -13.49
N GLY A 132 -15.74 -5.22 -14.41
CA GLY A 132 -14.72 -4.23 -14.06
C GLY A 132 -15.26 -3.07 -13.24
N LYS A 133 -16.47 -2.59 -13.55
CA LYS A 133 -17.16 -1.56 -12.77
C LYS A 133 -17.53 -2.08 -11.39
N ASP A 134 -18.05 -3.30 -11.31
CA ASP A 134 -18.49 -3.92 -10.06
C ASP A 134 -17.30 -4.18 -9.12
N VAL A 135 -16.15 -4.63 -9.65
CA VAL A 135 -14.91 -4.76 -8.87
C VAL A 135 -14.48 -3.41 -8.31
N ILE A 136 -14.49 -2.35 -9.11
CA ILE A 136 -14.13 -1.01 -8.61
C ILE A 136 -15.14 -0.55 -7.57
N ALA A 137 -16.44 -0.73 -7.81
CA ALA A 137 -17.48 -0.38 -6.85
C ALA A 137 -17.30 -1.12 -5.52
N PHE A 138 -16.98 -2.42 -5.55
CA PHE A 138 -16.60 -3.19 -4.36
C PHE A 138 -15.41 -2.56 -3.63
N LEU A 139 -14.31 -2.26 -4.34
CA LEU A 139 -13.15 -1.63 -3.72
C LEU A 139 -13.46 -0.27 -3.09
N MET A 140 -14.39 0.49 -3.69
CA MET A 140 -14.84 1.77 -3.16
C MET A 140 -15.71 1.64 -1.90
N THR A 141 -16.27 0.46 -1.59
CA THR A 141 -16.95 0.23 -0.30
C THR A 141 -15.97 -0.03 0.85
N LEU A 142 -14.72 -0.42 0.53
CA LEU A 142 -13.70 -0.76 1.51
C LEU A 142 -13.14 0.50 2.18
N LYS A 143 -13.62 0.76 3.40
CA LYS A 143 -13.21 1.89 4.24
C LYS A 143 -12.05 1.52 5.14
N ALA A 144 -11.24 2.52 5.51
CA ALA A 144 -10.16 2.27 6.44
C ALA A 144 -10.75 1.95 7.82
N PRO A 145 -10.10 1.09 8.61
CA PRO A 145 -10.38 1.01 10.04
C PRO A 145 -10.35 2.42 10.64
N SER A 146 -11.33 2.75 11.49
CA SER A 146 -11.38 4.06 12.14
C SER A 146 -10.05 4.35 12.84
N GLY A 147 -9.40 5.47 12.50
CA GLY A 147 -8.15 5.93 13.15
C GLY A 147 -6.88 5.91 12.31
N ILE A 148 -6.87 5.25 11.14
CA ILE A 148 -5.67 5.24 10.25
C ILE A 148 -5.62 6.50 9.37
N ASN A 149 -6.78 7.02 8.93
CA ASN A 149 -6.87 8.29 8.22
C ASN A 149 -6.87 9.46 9.22
N LYS A 150 -5.67 9.83 9.70
CA LYS A 150 -5.51 11.11 10.42
C LYS A 150 -5.78 12.28 9.47
N PRO A 151 -6.46 13.35 9.92
CA PRO A 151 -6.61 14.56 9.13
C PRO A 151 -5.24 15.05 8.63
N TRP A 152 -5.21 15.57 7.40
CA TRP A 152 -4.02 16.23 6.90
C TRP A 152 -3.64 17.38 7.86
N PRO A 153 -2.37 17.52 8.27
CA PRO A 153 -1.99 18.51 9.27
C PRO A 153 -2.37 19.92 8.81
N GLU A 154 -3.02 20.68 9.70
CA GLU A 154 -3.36 22.08 9.43
C GLU A 154 -2.09 22.96 9.50
N GLY A 155 -1.96 23.91 8.57
CA GLY A 155 -0.85 24.87 8.54
C GLY A 155 -0.12 24.94 7.20
N PRO A 156 0.84 25.87 7.06
CA PRO A 156 1.64 25.98 5.84
C PRO A 156 2.51 24.73 5.65
N HIS A 157 2.33 24.04 4.53
CA HIS A 157 3.20 22.95 4.10
C HIS A 157 4.50 23.54 3.55
N THR A 158 5.46 23.83 4.42
CA THR A 158 6.83 24.11 3.99
C THR A 158 7.51 22.79 3.65
N ALA A 159 8.03 22.66 2.43
CA ALA A 159 8.86 21.53 2.09
C ALA A 159 10.06 21.47 3.05
N PRO A 160 10.40 20.30 3.62
CA PRO A 160 11.62 20.17 4.42
C PRO A 160 12.85 20.49 3.56
N GLU A 161 13.95 20.89 4.20
CA GLU A 161 15.24 20.94 3.51
C GLU A 161 15.55 19.56 2.91
N GLY A 162 15.91 19.53 1.62
CA GLY A 162 16.07 18.29 0.87
C GLY A 162 17.11 18.41 -0.25
N ASN A 163 17.56 17.26 -0.74
CA ASN A 163 18.51 17.20 -1.85
C ASN A 163 17.77 17.10 -3.18
N ALA A 164 17.88 18.13 -4.03
CA ALA A 164 17.20 18.19 -5.32
C ALA A 164 17.56 17.04 -6.28
N ASN A 165 18.82 16.58 -6.27
CA ASN A 165 19.26 15.48 -7.12
C ASN A 165 18.63 14.15 -6.67
N GLN A 166 18.54 13.91 -5.36
CA GLN A 166 17.83 12.74 -4.83
C GLN A 166 16.33 12.83 -5.12
N GLY A 167 15.74 14.03 -4.98
CA GLY A 167 14.36 14.30 -5.35
C GLY A 167 14.07 13.99 -6.82
N ALA A 168 14.97 14.38 -7.74
CA ALA A 168 14.83 14.08 -9.16
C ALA A 168 14.86 12.57 -9.45
N VAL A 169 15.73 11.80 -8.78
CA VAL A 169 15.77 10.34 -8.91
C VAL A 169 14.47 9.70 -8.43
N LEU A 170 13.96 10.13 -7.26
CA LEU A 170 12.70 9.63 -6.72
C LEU A 170 11.52 10.01 -7.63
N PHE A 171 11.48 11.25 -8.12
CA PHE A 171 10.45 11.70 -9.05
C PHE A 171 10.41 10.83 -10.31
N MET A 172 11.58 10.56 -10.88
CA MET A 172 11.71 9.73 -12.08
C MET A 172 11.17 8.31 -11.88
N ARG A 173 11.29 7.76 -10.67
CA ARG A 173 10.87 6.39 -10.33
C ARG A 173 9.40 6.30 -9.90
N GLU A 174 8.95 7.24 -9.08
CA GLU A 174 7.65 7.13 -8.36
C GLU A 174 6.56 8.03 -8.96
N CYS A 175 6.93 9.12 -9.64
CA CYS A 175 5.97 10.16 -10.03
C CYS A 175 5.69 10.18 -11.53
N THR A 176 6.64 9.74 -12.37
CA THR A 176 6.54 9.85 -13.84
C THR A 176 5.43 8.97 -14.44
N GLY A 177 4.99 7.94 -13.74
CA GLY A 177 3.86 7.09 -14.12
C GLY A 177 2.59 7.88 -14.44
N CYS A 178 2.29 8.87 -13.61
CA CYS A 178 1.17 9.80 -13.80
C CYS A 178 1.63 11.15 -14.36
N HIS A 179 2.71 11.72 -13.82
CA HIS A 179 3.13 13.09 -14.12
C HIS A 179 4.01 13.22 -15.38
N GLY A 180 4.55 12.12 -15.90
CA GLY A 180 5.54 12.14 -16.99
C GLY A 180 6.89 12.72 -16.56
N VAL A 181 7.91 12.56 -17.40
CA VAL A 181 9.30 13.00 -17.09
C VAL A 181 9.43 14.51 -16.89
N GLN A 182 8.51 15.30 -17.46
CA GLN A 182 8.46 16.76 -17.33
C GLN A 182 7.49 17.24 -16.25
N GLY A 183 6.84 16.34 -15.50
CA GLY A 183 5.87 16.73 -14.46
C GLY A 183 4.54 17.27 -14.94
N MET A 184 4.28 17.26 -16.25
CA MET A 184 3.11 17.90 -16.86
C MET A 184 1.80 17.09 -16.82
N GLY A 185 1.77 15.93 -16.16
CA GLY A 185 0.56 15.09 -16.11
C GLY A 185 0.32 14.30 -17.39
N VAL A 186 1.38 13.96 -18.13
CA VAL A 186 1.32 13.23 -19.43
C VAL A 186 2.02 11.88 -19.36
N GLY A 187 2.02 11.25 -18.18
CA GLY A 187 2.59 9.90 -17.99
C GLY A 187 1.74 8.80 -18.65
N PRO A 188 2.24 7.54 -18.69
CA PRO A 188 1.52 6.40 -19.27
C PRO A 188 0.09 6.21 -18.71
N ALA A 189 -0.12 6.53 -17.44
CA ALA A 189 -1.42 6.42 -16.78
C ALA A 189 -2.38 7.60 -17.06
N ALA A 190 -1.90 8.71 -17.64
CA ALA A 190 -2.65 9.97 -17.77
C ALA A 190 -4.02 9.82 -18.48
N ARG A 191 -4.13 8.84 -19.38
CA ARG A 191 -5.38 8.56 -20.12
C ARG A 191 -6.57 8.19 -19.24
N PHE A 192 -6.34 7.77 -18.00
CA PHE A 192 -7.37 7.41 -17.03
C PHE A 192 -7.81 8.60 -16.16
N PHE A 193 -7.05 9.68 -16.11
CA PHE A 193 -7.27 10.82 -15.21
C PHE A 193 -7.86 12.06 -15.92
N LYS A 194 -8.82 11.87 -16.82
CA LYS A 194 -9.35 12.91 -17.73
C LYS A 194 -10.06 14.08 -17.01
N SER A 195 -10.51 13.87 -15.78
CA SER A 195 -11.27 14.85 -14.99
C SER A 195 -10.51 15.39 -13.78
N LEU A 196 -9.32 14.86 -13.47
CA LEU A 196 -8.51 15.44 -12.41
C LEU A 196 -7.92 16.75 -12.91
N ARG A 197 -8.12 17.83 -12.13
CA ARG A 197 -7.54 19.13 -12.43
C ARG A 197 -6.04 18.93 -12.63
N LYS A 198 -5.51 19.36 -13.78
CA LYS A 198 -4.06 19.35 -14.03
C LYS A 198 -3.40 20.01 -12.81
N PRO A 199 -2.40 19.37 -12.16
CA PRO A 199 -1.65 20.05 -11.13
C PRO A 199 -1.21 21.40 -11.68
N PRO A 200 -1.25 22.49 -10.90
CA PRO A 200 -0.62 23.73 -11.35
C PRO A 200 0.78 23.37 -11.83
N ALA A 201 1.18 23.87 -13.00
CA ALA A 201 2.53 23.67 -13.48
C ALA A 201 3.47 24.06 -12.33
N PHE A 202 4.43 23.21 -11.99
CA PHE A 202 5.51 23.63 -11.10
C PHE A 202 6.11 24.87 -11.78
N ALA A 203 5.86 26.05 -11.21
CA ALA A 203 6.39 27.27 -11.74
C ALA A 203 7.91 27.11 -11.70
N SER A 204 8.54 27.05 -12.87
CA SER A 204 9.98 26.99 -13.07
C SER A 204 10.73 28.18 -12.48
N ASP A 205 9.98 29.13 -11.93
CA ASP A 205 10.42 30.49 -11.64
C ASP A 205 10.76 30.66 -10.14
N GLN A 206 10.79 29.56 -9.38
CA GLN A 206 11.13 29.54 -7.94
C GLN A 206 12.25 28.53 -7.58
N LEU A 207 13.12 28.20 -8.53
CA LEU A 207 14.40 27.52 -8.25
C LEU A 207 15.58 28.44 -8.51
#